data_AF-A0A925CDD3-F1
#
_entry.id   AF-A0A925CDD3-F1
#
_cell.length_a   1.000
_cell.length_b   1.000
_cell.length_c   1.000
_cell.angle_alpha   90.00
_cell.angle_beta   90.00
_cell.angle_gamma   90.00
#
_symmetry.space_group_name_H-M   'P 1'
#
loop_
_entity.id
_entity.type
_entity.pdbx_description
1 polymer ?
#
loop_
_entity_poly.entity_id
_entity_poly.type
_entity_poly.pdbx_seq_one_letter_code
_entity_poly.pdbx_strand_id
1 'polypeptide(L)'
;MHCKSCQYPLWNLIARTCPECGAPFHPSDFQFIPNAVRYRCPDCAQDYFGTDPSGHLSPRSFVCVACSRQLHMDMMVLLPAEGVDEHRTEALVVPWEDRKRRGFFKGWFGTIGLGLGSPGKLARTLRQRDSREGRALWFTMFTTTVFAMLGSGVMFLFVFGMGAFVGGGRGGMFWGSLLTFMLILIVFPLAIAIAVLLWGAIAHVILSITGGAEKSMGRTVESVAYAAAPIVLVGVPCVGPYLSPISLVWWAIVAAVVVAVAQGVSGFRATIAVLALPLLVIAGLVAFISLAVVPPMRAAMAMAGTYAAIAQGPTATTKVVTTLRSHHATNGAFPAHGLDLLASGQLALSDIYLEGMPDDPGHGTAAGVDVVGLISMSASAQTAALGQAGASIAPQTVAHRVGDMVFTYHGIDLATAEVSAPGLWLVVCAPPSLLAPAPGGAGGTGTPTASMPMLIYVGAADGSVKPLQQSTWQTDLQAQNSLRATFGLAPLPDVATFGLPTAAPTPTEAEGDDERGGD
;
A
#
# COMPACT_ATOMS: atom_id res chain seq x y z
N MET A 1 -9.35 11.32 -51.37
CA MET A 1 -10.46 10.47 -51.83
C MET A 1 -9.88 9.41 -52.76
N HIS A 2 -9.68 8.17 -52.31
CA HIS A 2 -8.99 7.13 -53.09
C HIS A 2 -9.92 5.96 -53.38
N CYS A 3 -9.81 5.33 -54.56
CA CYS A 3 -10.60 4.18 -54.93
C CYS A 3 -10.45 3.05 -53.91
N LYS A 4 -11.57 2.53 -53.40
CA LYS A 4 -11.57 1.44 -52.42
C LYS A 4 -10.98 0.14 -52.97
N SER A 5 -10.98 -0.04 -54.30
CA SER A 5 -10.44 -1.23 -54.97
C SER A 5 -8.95 -1.11 -55.30
N CYS A 6 -8.52 -0.03 -55.96
CA CYS A 6 -7.13 0.10 -56.46
C CYS A 6 -6.33 1.28 -55.86
N GLN A 7 -6.91 2.04 -54.94
CA GLN A 7 -6.30 3.23 -54.32
C GLN A 7 -5.98 4.40 -55.27
N TYR A 8 -6.47 4.41 -56.52
CA TYR A 8 -6.32 5.57 -57.41
C TYR A 8 -7.04 6.82 -56.86
N PRO A 9 -6.44 8.03 -56.92
CA PRO A 9 -7.09 9.27 -56.47
C PRO A 9 -8.30 9.63 -57.32
N LEU A 10 -9.46 9.86 -56.68
CA LEU A 10 -10.75 10.08 -57.33
C LEU A 10 -11.17 11.56 -57.35
N TRP A 11 -10.20 12.46 -57.51
CA TRP A 11 -10.44 13.91 -57.55
C TRP A 11 -10.71 14.39 -58.96
N ASN A 12 -11.56 15.41 -59.09
CA ASN A 12 -11.87 16.04 -60.37
C ASN A 12 -12.43 15.08 -61.45
N LEU A 13 -13.13 14.00 -61.04
CA LEU A 13 -13.70 13.01 -61.94
C LEU A 13 -15.22 13.17 -62.07
N ILE A 14 -15.71 13.30 -63.30
CA ILE A 14 -17.15 13.38 -63.61
C ILE A 14 -17.76 11.97 -63.74
N ALA A 15 -17.02 11.02 -64.29
CA ALA A 15 -17.53 9.72 -64.76
C ALA A 15 -18.02 8.74 -63.66
N ARG A 16 -17.88 9.07 -62.37
CA ARG A 16 -18.25 8.22 -61.20
C ARG A 16 -17.75 6.77 -61.24
N THR A 17 -16.75 6.51 -62.06
CA THR A 17 -16.05 5.25 -62.21
C THR A 17 -14.56 5.53 -62.09
N CYS A 18 -13.85 4.64 -61.39
CA CYS A 18 -12.42 4.74 -61.26
C CYS A 18 -11.77 4.48 -62.64
N PRO A 19 -10.90 5.37 -63.15
CA PRO A 19 -10.31 5.20 -64.48
C PRO A 19 -9.35 4.00 -64.55
N GLU A 20 -8.75 3.59 -63.43
CA GLU A 20 -7.82 2.46 -63.40
C GLU A 20 -8.51 1.09 -63.35
N CYS A 21 -9.57 0.95 -62.56
CA CYS A 21 -10.17 -0.36 -62.30
C CYS A 21 -11.66 -0.47 -62.65
N GLY A 22 -12.27 0.61 -63.15
CA GLY A 22 -13.69 0.67 -63.51
C GLY A 22 -14.66 0.65 -62.34
N ALA A 23 -14.20 0.48 -61.09
CA ALA A 23 -15.07 0.39 -59.93
C ALA A 23 -15.90 1.68 -59.76
N PRO A 24 -17.23 1.57 -59.56
CA PRO A 24 -18.07 2.74 -59.33
C PRO A 24 -17.75 3.36 -57.96
N PHE A 25 -17.98 4.67 -57.83
CA PHE A 25 -17.84 5.37 -56.57
C PHE A 25 -18.79 6.56 -56.45
N HIS A 26 -19.21 6.87 -55.23
CA HIS A 26 -19.99 8.06 -54.90
C HIS A 26 -19.23 8.94 -53.89
N PRO A 27 -19.31 10.28 -53.99
CA PRO A 27 -18.85 11.19 -52.95
C PRO A 27 -19.31 10.84 -51.53
N SER A 28 -20.55 10.37 -51.37
CA SER A 28 -21.12 9.90 -50.10
C SER A 28 -20.38 8.71 -49.50
N ASP A 29 -19.62 7.95 -50.29
CA ASP A 29 -18.89 6.77 -49.85
C ASP A 29 -17.63 7.09 -49.03
N PHE A 30 -17.25 8.37 -48.98
CA PHE A 30 -16.04 8.87 -48.34
C PHE A 30 -16.41 9.86 -47.25
N GLN A 31 -15.57 9.98 -46.22
CA GLN A 31 -15.72 11.01 -45.19
C GLN A 31 -14.57 11.98 -45.28
N PHE A 32 -14.87 13.25 -45.03
CA PHE A 32 -13.93 14.35 -45.15
C PHE A 32 -13.89 15.17 -43.87
N ILE A 33 -12.80 15.91 -43.68
CA ILE A 33 -12.77 16.96 -42.67
C ILE A 33 -13.75 18.07 -43.10
N PRO A 34 -14.61 18.59 -42.21
CA PRO A 34 -15.51 19.69 -42.55
C PRO A 34 -14.77 20.88 -43.18
N ASN A 35 -15.34 21.43 -44.25
CA ASN A 35 -14.78 22.52 -45.07
C ASN A 35 -13.48 22.20 -45.83
N ALA A 36 -12.97 20.96 -45.79
CA ALA A 36 -11.74 20.58 -46.49
C ALA A 36 -11.96 20.22 -47.97
N VAL A 37 -13.21 20.00 -48.38
CA VAL A 37 -13.58 19.59 -49.75
C VAL A 37 -14.58 20.55 -50.35
N ARG A 38 -14.33 20.90 -51.61
CA ARG A 38 -15.24 21.61 -52.51
C ARG A 38 -16.04 20.61 -53.32
N TYR A 39 -17.34 20.78 -53.27
CA TYR A 39 -18.31 20.13 -54.13
C TYR A 39 -18.65 21.11 -55.25
N ARG A 40 -18.19 20.81 -56.45
CA ARG A 40 -18.33 21.69 -57.61
C ARG A 40 -19.49 21.24 -58.49
N CYS A 41 -20.37 22.17 -58.85
CA CYS A 41 -21.49 21.91 -59.76
C CYS A 41 -20.95 21.41 -61.11
N PRO A 42 -21.44 20.29 -61.66
CA PRO A 42 -20.90 19.73 -62.89
C PRO A 42 -21.09 20.62 -64.13
N ASP A 43 -22.10 21.49 -64.18
CA ASP A 43 -22.34 22.34 -65.37
C ASP A 43 -21.71 23.73 -65.30
N CYS A 44 -21.95 24.49 -64.22
CA CYS A 44 -21.50 25.88 -64.09
C CYS A 44 -20.27 26.03 -63.20
N ALA A 45 -19.77 24.94 -62.63
CA ALA A 45 -18.56 24.94 -61.85
C ALA A 45 -18.61 25.78 -60.55
N GLN A 46 -19.80 26.13 -60.06
CA GLN A 46 -20.02 26.77 -58.75
C GLN A 46 -19.58 25.86 -57.60
N ASP A 47 -18.80 26.39 -56.66
CA ASP A 47 -18.27 25.68 -55.50
C ASP A 47 -19.24 25.74 -54.30
N TYR A 48 -19.33 24.62 -53.58
CA TYR A 48 -20.02 24.45 -52.31
C TYR A 48 -19.10 23.69 -51.34
N PHE A 49 -19.27 23.87 -50.03
CA PHE A 49 -18.39 23.25 -49.03
C PHE A 49 -19.16 22.31 -48.13
N GLY A 50 -18.56 21.15 -47.86
CA GLY A 50 -19.14 20.17 -46.94
C GLY A 50 -19.02 20.64 -45.50
N THR A 51 -20.12 21.14 -44.93
CA THR A 51 -20.18 21.74 -43.59
C THR A 51 -20.65 20.77 -42.52
N ASP A 52 -21.17 19.60 -42.88
CA ASP A 52 -21.64 18.62 -41.91
C ASP A 52 -20.47 17.90 -41.20
N PRO A 53 -20.72 17.14 -40.11
CA PRO A 53 -19.66 16.46 -39.36
C PRO A 53 -18.85 15.42 -40.15
N SER A 54 -19.40 14.89 -41.25
CA SER A 54 -18.72 13.97 -42.18
C SER A 54 -18.02 14.71 -43.33
N GLY A 55 -18.03 16.06 -43.31
CA GLY A 55 -17.54 16.89 -44.40
C GLY A 55 -18.37 16.79 -45.67
N HIS A 56 -19.65 16.45 -45.55
CA HIS A 56 -20.64 16.39 -46.63
C HIS A 56 -21.49 17.67 -46.69
N LEU A 57 -22.20 17.85 -47.80
CA LEU A 57 -23.14 18.96 -47.97
C LEU A 57 -24.38 18.77 -47.10
N SER A 58 -24.83 19.86 -46.46
CA SER A 58 -26.10 19.94 -45.75
C SER A 58 -26.90 21.14 -46.29
N PRO A 59 -28.02 20.94 -47.01
CA PRO A 59 -28.63 19.66 -47.38
C PRO A 59 -27.89 18.90 -48.49
N ARG A 60 -28.11 17.58 -48.61
CA ARG A 60 -27.50 16.71 -49.65
C ARG A 60 -28.05 16.94 -51.06
N SER A 61 -29.25 17.50 -51.15
CA SER A 61 -29.93 17.86 -52.41
C SER A 61 -30.37 19.31 -52.34
N PHE A 62 -30.09 20.10 -53.37
CA PHE A 62 -30.42 21.52 -53.43
C PHE A 62 -30.39 22.02 -54.88
N VAL A 63 -30.89 23.23 -55.10
CA VAL A 63 -30.85 23.90 -56.40
C VAL A 63 -29.59 24.76 -56.48
N CYS A 64 -28.79 24.59 -57.54
CA CYS A 64 -27.57 25.37 -57.75
C CYS A 64 -27.90 26.87 -57.85
N VAL A 65 -27.23 27.71 -57.06
CA VAL A 65 -27.50 29.15 -57.02
C VAL A 65 -27.11 29.89 -58.30
N ALA A 66 -26.19 29.31 -59.09
CA ALA A 66 -25.67 29.94 -60.30
C ALA A 66 -26.45 29.52 -61.57
N CYS A 67 -26.75 28.23 -61.73
CA CYS A 67 -27.39 27.70 -62.94
C CYS A 67 -28.80 27.14 -62.74
N SER A 68 -29.34 27.19 -61.51
CA SER A 68 -30.67 26.68 -61.16
C SER A 68 -30.91 25.18 -61.41
N ARG A 69 -29.87 24.39 -61.66
CA ARG A 69 -30.00 22.92 -61.77
C ARG A 69 -30.25 22.28 -60.41
N GLN A 70 -31.13 21.28 -60.36
CA GLN A 70 -31.27 20.39 -59.20
C GLN A 70 -30.01 19.53 -59.05
N LEU A 71 -29.30 19.70 -57.94
CA LEU A 71 -28.09 18.97 -57.58
C LEU A 71 -28.37 17.97 -56.45
N HIS A 72 -27.65 16.84 -56.52
CA HIS A 72 -27.44 15.91 -55.42
C HIS A 72 -25.93 15.81 -55.22
N MET A 73 -25.47 15.74 -53.98
CA MET A 73 -24.05 15.71 -53.60
C MET A 73 -23.25 14.68 -54.44
N ASP A 74 -23.81 13.50 -54.68
CA ASP A 74 -23.10 12.44 -55.40
C ASP A 74 -22.88 12.70 -56.89
N MET A 75 -23.56 13.70 -57.46
CA MET A 75 -23.36 14.14 -58.83
C MET A 75 -22.26 15.22 -58.95
N MET A 76 -21.79 15.79 -57.84
CA MET A 76 -20.89 16.95 -57.82
C MET A 76 -19.42 16.55 -57.89
N VAL A 77 -18.61 17.33 -58.61
CA VAL A 77 -17.18 17.06 -58.80
C VAL A 77 -16.44 17.49 -57.54
N LEU A 78 -15.63 16.59 -56.96
CA LEU A 78 -14.91 16.88 -55.72
C LEU A 78 -13.51 17.39 -56.02
N LEU A 79 -13.15 18.47 -55.33
CA LEU A 79 -11.82 19.06 -55.32
C LEU A 79 -11.42 19.37 -53.88
N PRO A 80 -10.14 19.31 -53.52
CA PRO A 80 -9.70 19.88 -52.25
C PRO A 80 -10.05 21.37 -52.17
N ALA A 81 -10.36 21.86 -50.98
CA ALA A 81 -10.50 23.28 -50.73
C ALA A 81 -9.20 24.02 -51.03
N GLU A 82 -9.31 25.31 -51.35
CA GLU A 82 -8.14 26.12 -51.70
C GLU A 82 -7.13 26.13 -50.53
N GLY A 83 -5.86 25.85 -50.83
CA GLY A 83 -4.80 25.72 -49.83
C GLY A 83 -4.85 24.45 -48.97
N VAL A 84 -5.77 23.51 -49.25
CA VAL A 84 -5.86 22.22 -48.56
C VAL A 84 -5.31 21.12 -49.47
N ASP A 85 -4.22 20.48 -49.05
CA ASP A 85 -3.70 19.31 -49.76
C ASP A 85 -4.68 18.13 -49.70
N GLU A 86 -4.71 17.29 -50.73
CA GLU A 86 -5.60 16.13 -50.83
C GLU A 86 -5.57 15.22 -49.58
N HIS A 87 -4.38 15.00 -49.00
CA HIS A 87 -4.22 14.16 -47.82
C HIS A 87 -4.84 14.76 -46.55
N ARG A 88 -5.02 16.10 -46.49
CA ARG A 88 -5.66 16.81 -45.38
C ARG A 88 -7.19 16.83 -45.49
N THR A 89 -7.73 16.33 -46.59
CA THR A 89 -9.18 16.19 -46.76
C THR A 89 -9.72 14.91 -46.13
N GLU A 90 -8.91 13.86 -45.97
CA GLU A 90 -9.35 12.57 -45.45
C GLU A 90 -9.77 12.70 -43.97
N ALA A 91 -10.93 12.13 -43.62
CA ALA A 91 -11.31 12.00 -42.22
C ALA A 91 -10.21 11.29 -41.44
N LEU A 92 -9.85 11.83 -40.27
CA LEU A 92 -8.85 11.20 -39.41
C LEU A 92 -9.37 9.82 -39.00
N VAL A 93 -8.53 8.79 -39.18
CA VAL A 93 -8.84 7.42 -38.75
C VAL A 93 -7.80 7.00 -37.72
N VAL A 94 -8.23 6.31 -36.65
CA VAL A 94 -7.31 5.75 -35.67
C VAL A 94 -6.41 4.74 -36.40
N PRO A 95 -5.07 4.87 -36.34
CA PRO A 95 -4.17 4.02 -37.14
C PRO A 95 -4.38 2.52 -36.95
N TRP A 96 -4.80 2.09 -35.75
CA TRP A 96 -5.14 0.70 -35.42
C TRP A 96 -6.29 0.14 -36.25
N GLU A 97 -7.28 0.97 -36.57
CA GLU A 97 -8.41 0.56 -37.40
C GLU A 97 -8.03 0.47 -38.88
N ASP A 98 -7.10 1.32 -39.31
CA ASP A 98 -6.58 1.35 -40.68
C ASP A 98 -5.41 0.36 -40.89
N ARG A 99 -5.25 -0.63 -39.99
CA ARG A 99 -4.18 -1.63 -40.04
C ARG A 99 -4.18 -2.49 -41.31
N LYS A 100 -5.32 -2.65 -41.98
CA LYS A 100 -5.40 -3.36 -43.27
C LYS A 100 -4.65 -2.60 -44.37
N ARG A 101 -4.69 -1.25 -44.35
CA ARG A 101 -3.99 -0.39 -45.32
C ARG A 101 -2.55 -0.09 -44.88
N ARG A 102 -2.35 0.21 -43.59
CA ARG A 102 -1.05 0.65 -43.05
C ARG A 102 -0.11 -0.52 -42.69
N GLY A 103 -0.64 -1.73 -42.57
CA GLY A 103 0.05 -2.85 -41.94
C GLY A 103 -0.14 -2.86 -40.43
N PHE A 104 -0.05 -4.06 -39.84
CA PHE A 104 -0.34 -4.30 -38.42
C PHE A 104 0.51 -3.45 -37.47
N PHE A 105 1.84 -3.54 -37.58
CA PHE A 105 2.76 -2.83 -36.68
C PHE A 105 2.69 -1.31 -36.83
N LYS A 106 2.61 -0.79 -38.06
CA LYS A 106 2.48 0.66 -38.29
C LYS A 106 1.16 1.19 -37.74
N GLY A 107 0.06 0.44 -37.86
CA GLY A 107 -1.22 0.79 -37.25
C GLY A 107 -1.17 0.77 -35.71
N TRP A 108 -0.50 -0.23 -35.13
CA TRP A 108 -0.35 -0.37 -33.69
C TRP A 108 0.50 0.75 -33.07
N PHE A 109 1.75 0.89 -33.51
CA PHE A 109 2.64 1.96 -33.02
C PHE A 109 2.14 3.36 -33.40
N GLY A 110 1.47 3.51 -34.54
CA GLY A 110 0.82 4.76 -34.91
C GLY A 110 -0.28 5.17 -33.93
N THR A 111 -1.01 4.21 -33.36
CA THR A 111 -2.04 4.48 -32.34
C THR A 111 -1.43 4.79 -30.99
N ILE A 112 -0.37 4.09 -30.60
CA ILE A 112 0.41 4.40 -29.40
C ILE A 112 0.97 5.83 -29.48
N GLY A 113 1.65 6.18 -30.58
CA GLY A 113 2.19 7.52 -30.79
C GLY A 113 1.11 8.60 -30.82
N LEU A 114 -0.05 8.33 -31.42
CA LEU A 114 -1.18 9.25 -31.43
C LEU A 114 -1.75 9.48 -30.02
N GLY A 115 -1.86 8.43 -29.20
CA GLY A 115 -2.34 8.52 -27.81
C GLY A 115 -1.36 9.25 -26.89
N LEU A 116 -0.06 8.96 -27.01
CA LEU A 116 0.99 9.59 -26.21
C LEU A 116 1.21 11.06 -26.57
N GLY A 117 1.35 11.34 -27.87
CA GLY A 117 1.81 12.65 -28.34
C GLY A 117 0.71 13.61 -28.76
N SER A 118 -0.54 13.13 -28.95
CA SER A 118 -1.64 13.97 -29.45
C SER A 118 -3.03 13.46 -29.03
N PRO A 119 -3.30 13.28 -27.72
CA PRO A 119 -4.56 12.73 -27.23
C PRO A 119 -5.79 13.54 -27.69
N GLY A 120 -5.68 14.87 -27.86
CA GLY A 120 -6.76 15.69 -28.40
C GLY A 120 -7.09 15.40 -29.87
N LYS A 121 -6.09 15.03 -30.70
CA LYS A 121 -6.33 14.59 -32.08
C LYS A 121 -7.03 13.23 -32.10
N LEU A 122 -6.57 12.29 -31.27
CA LEU A 122 -7.24 11.00 -31.06
C LEU A 122 -8.72 11.20 -30.69
N ALA A 123 -8.99 12.08 -29.73
CA ALA A 123 -10.34 12.31 -29.25
C ALA A 123 -11.29 12.90 -30.32
N ARG A 124 -10.80 13.86 -31.14
CA ARG A 124 -11.58 14.40 -32.26
C ARG A 124 -11.89 13.34 -33.31
N THR A 125 -10.92 12.49 -33.62
CA THR A 125 -11.11 11.33 -34.51
C THR A 125 -12.21 10.40 -33.99
N LEU A 126 -12.25 10.14 -32.68
CA LEU A 126 -13.31 9.33 -32.09
C LEU A 126 -14.67 10.05 -32.19
N ARG A 127 -14.75 11.33 -31.85
CA ARG A 127 -16.02 12.09 -31.83
C ARG A 127 -16.75 12.11 -33.18
N GLN A 128 -16.00 12.15 -34.28
CA GLN A 128 -16.54 12.34 -35.64
C GLN A 128 -17.19 11.09 -36.26
N ARG A 129 -17.15 9.93 -35.60
CA ARG A 129 -17.66 8.66 -36.16
C ARG A 129 -18.64 7.97 -35.22
N ASP A 130 -19.11 6.78 -35.62
CA ASP A 130 -19.81 5.84 -34.73
C ASP A 130 -18.84 5.05 -33.85
N SER A 131 -19.31 4.54 -32.71
CA SER A 131 -18.46 3.80 -31.79
C SER A 131 -18.10 2.42 -32.35
N ARG A 132 -16.87 1.97 -32.08
CA ARG A 132 -16.35 0.67 -32.52
C ARG A 132 -15.61 -0.01 -31.37
N GLU A 133 -16.28 -0.14 -30.23
CA GLU A 133 -15.72 -0.59 -28.96
C GLU A 133 -14.96 -1.91 -29.07
N GLY A 134 -15.44 -2.88 -29.86
CA GLY A 134 -14.73 -4.16 -30.04
C GLY A 134 -13.31 -4.02 -30.61
N ARG A 135 -13.08 -3.05 -31.51
CA ARG A 135 -11.72 -2.79 -32.06
C ARG A 135 -10.82 -2.10 -31.05
N ALA A 136 -11.41 -1.24 -30.22
CA ALA A 136 -10.72 -0.52 -29.16
C ALA A 136 -10.34 -1.47 -28.02
N LEU A 137 -11.25 -2.36 -27.62
CA LEU A 137 -10.99 -3.45 -26.68
C LEU A 137 -9.86 -4.34 -27.17
N TRP A 138 -9.87 -4.70 -28.47
CA TRP A 138 -8.74 -5.46 -29.02
C TRP A 138 -7.41 -4.69 -28.94
N PHE A 139 -7.40 -3.39 -29.27
CA PHE A 139 -6.20 -2.57 -29.13
C PHE A 139 -5.67 -2.58 -27.70
N THR A 140 -6.52 -2.30 -26.70
CA THR A 140 -6.07 -2.23 -25.31
C THR A 140 -5.59 -3.59 -24.82
N MET A 141 -6.36 -4.68 -25.03
CA MET A 141 -5.95 -6.04 -24.63
C MET A 141 -4.61 -6.43 -25.22
N PHE A 142 -4.42 -6.22 -26.52
CA PHE A 142 -3.17 -6.54 -27.20
C PHE A 142 -2.02 -5.70 -26.64
N THR A 143 -2.21 -4.38 -26.55
CA THR A 143 -1.17 -3.43 -26.13
C THR A 143 -0.74 -3.69 -24.68
N THR A 144 -1.69 -3.82 -23.76
CA THR A 144 -1.39 -4.07 -22.34
C THR A 144 -0.74 -5.43 -22.15
N THR A 145 -1.20 -6.47 -22.87
CA THR A 145 -0.61 -7.82 -22.75
C THR A 145 0.83 -7.84 -23.25
N VAL A 146 1.10 -7.28 -24.43
CA VAL A 146 2.46 -7.26 -24.99
C VAL A 146 3.42 -6.51 -24.06
N PHE A 147 3.06 -5.31 -23.60
CA PHE A 147 3.96 -4.55 -22.72
C PHE A 147 4.05 -5.14 -21.30
N ALA A 148 2.99 -5.73 -20.75
CA ALA A 148 3.08 -6.48 -19.50
C ALA A 148 4.04 -7.67 -19.64
N MET A 149 3.98 -8.41 -20.75
CA MET A 149 4.90 -9.52 -21.03
C MET A 149 6.35 -9.04 -21.19
N LEU A 150 6.59 -7.93 -21.88
CA LEU A 150 7.95 -7.41 -22.05
C LEU A 150 8.55 -6.91 -20.73
N GLY A 151 7.77 -6.20 -19.93
CA GLY A 151 8.22 -5.67 -18.64
C GLY A 151 8.43 -6.76 -17.58
N SER A 152 7.49 -7.70 -17.47
CA SER A 152 7.52 -8.75 -16.44
C SER A 152 8.22 -10.04 -16.88
N GLY A 153 8.27 -10.32 -18.19
CA GLY A 153 8.75 -11.59 -18.71
C GLY A 153 10.23 -11.85 -18.42
N VAL A 154 11.07 -10.81 -18.42
CA VAL A 154 12.50 -10.97 -18.07
C VAL A 154 12.67 -11.31 -16.59
N MET A 155 11.91 -10.66 -15.69
CA MET A 155 11.91 -11.01 -14.26
C MET A 155 11.36 -12.42 -14.04
N PHE A 156 10.31 -12.80 -14.77
CA PHE A 156 9.75 -14.15 -14.72
C PHE A 156 10.78 -15.19 -15.14
N LEU A 157 11.42 -15.00 -16.30
CA LEU A 157 12.49 -15.88 -16.78
C LEU A 157 13.69 -15.91 -15.84
N PHE A 158 14.03 -14.80 -15.19
CA PHE A 158 15.13 -14.76 -14.22
C PHE A 158 14.80 -15.53 -12.95
N VAL A 159 13.68 -15.22 -12.28
CA VAL A 159 13.27 -15.84 -11.01
C VAL A 159 13.06 -17.34 -11.19
N PHE A 160 12.36 -17.75 -12.25
CA PHE A 160 12.04 -19.15 -12.47
C PHE A 160 13.13 -19.91 -13.22
N GLY A 161 13.90 -19.23 -14.08
CA GLY A 161 15.06 -19.80 -14.76
C GLY A 161 16.18 -20.11 -13.77
N MET A 162 16.54 -19.17 -12.87
CA MET A 162 17.55 -19.46 -11.83
C MET A 162 17.12 -20.62 -10.92
N GLY A 163 15.82 -20.72 -10.59
CA GLY A 163 15.30 -21.83 -9.80
C GLY A 163 15.51 -23.21 -10.44
N ALA A 164 15.59 -23.28 -11.77
CA ALA A 164 15.89 -24.51 -12.52
C ALA A 164 17.39 -24.84 -12.56
N PHE A 165 18.27 -23.82 -12.56
CA PHE A 165 19.73 -24.01 -12.62
C PHE A 165 20.39 -24.34 -11.28
N VAL A 166 19.79 -23.94 -10.14
CA VAL A 166 20.36 -24.18 -8.79
C VAL A 166 20.16 -25.64 -8.29
N GLY A 167 19.81 -26.58 -9.18
CA GLY A 167 20.12 -28.00 -9.00
C GLY A 167 19.60 -28.66 -7.72
N GLY A 168 18.27 -28.78 -7.57
CA GLY A 168 17.68 -29.53 -6.45
C GLY A 168 16.22 -29.86 -6.68
N GLY A 169 15.91 -30.90 -7.47
CA GLY A 169 14.60 -31.57 -7.48
C GLY A 169 13.36 -30.75 -7.87
N ARG A 170 13.52 -29.56 -8.47
CA ARG A 170 12.44 -28.57 -8.69
C ARG A 170 11.78 -28.61 -10.08
N GLY A 171 11.87 -29.70 -10.83
CA GLY A 171 11.21 -29.83 -12.15
C GLY A 171 9.71 -29.51 -12.12
N GLY A 172 9.01 -29.90 -11.06
CA GLY A 172 7.60 -29.53 -10.85
C GLY A 172 7.36 -28.03 -10.67
N MET A 173 8.30 -27.30 -10.09
CA MET A 173 8.22 -25.84 -9.92
C MET A 173 8.36 -25.13 -11.27
N PHE A 174 9.23 -25.62 -12.17
CA PHE A 174 9.36 -25.08 -13.52
C PHE A 174 8.07 -25.27 -14.33
N TRP A 175 7.54 -26.50 -14.39
CA TRP A 175 6.30 -26.79 -15.11
C TRP A 175 5.09 -26.07 -14.53
N GLY A 176 4.98 -25.98 -13.20
CA GLY A 176 3.93 -25.20 -12.53
C GLY A 176 4.01 -23.71 -12.87
N SER A 177 5.22 -23.15 -12.94
CA SER A 177 5.43 -21.74 -13.30
C SER A 177 5.11 -21.50 -14.78
N LEU A 178 5.54 -22.39 -15.68
CA LEU A 178 5.20 -22.30 -17.09
C LEU A 178 3.68 -22.37 -17.32
N LEU A 179 2.98 -23.30 -16.65
CA LEU A 179 1.52 -23.39 -16.70
C LEU A 179 0.86 -22.10 -16.18
N THR A 180 1.35 -21.58 -15.05
CA THR A 180 0.87 -20.32 -14.48
C THR A 180 1.07 -19.15 -15.47
N PHE A 181 2.23 -19.08 -16.12
CA PHE A 181 2.52 -18.07 -17.13
C PHE A 181 1.58 -18.19 -18.34
N MET A 182 1.37 -19.40 -18.86
CA MET A 182 0.43 -19.65 -19.96
C MET A 182 -1.01 -19.27 -19.57
N LEU A 183 -1.43 -19.57 -18.34
CA LEU A 183 -2.74 -19.17 -17.82
C LEU A 183 -2.86 -17.65 -17.75
N ILE A 184 -1.81 -16.95 -17.29
CA ILE A 184 -1.77 -15.47 -17.27
C ILE A 184 -1.94 -14.91 -18.69
N LEU A 185 -1.36 -15.52 -19.73
CA LEU A 185 -1.52 -15.04 -21.12
C LEU A 185 -2.96 -15.08 -21.63
N ILE A 186 -3.81 -15.93 -21.05
CA ILE A 186 -5.22 -16.06 -21.42
C ILE A 186 -6.10 -15.22 -20.50
N VAL A 187 -5.87 -15.32 -19.19
CA VAL A 187 -6.69 -14.66 -18.17
C VAL A 187 -6.44 -13.16 -18.14
N PHE A 188 -5.20 -12.71 -18.33
CA PHE A 188 -4.85 -11.29 -18.27
C PHE A 188 -5.56 -10.42 -19.33
N PRO A 189 -5.53 -10.72 -20.65
CA PRO A 189 -6.25 -9.91 -21.63
C PRO A 189 -7.75 -9.90 -21.37
N LEU A 190 -8.33 -11.04 -20.94
CA LEU A 190 -9.75 -11.10 -20.57
C LEU A 190 -10.06 -10.21 -19.36
N ALA A 191 -9.23 -10.25 -18.33
CA ALA A 191 -9.35 -9.38 -17.16
C ALA A 191 -9.23 -7.90 -17.54
N ILE A 192 -8.32 -7.54 -18.45
CA ILE A 192 -8.20 -6.17 -18.98
C ILE A 192 -9.47 -5.75 -19.74
N ALA A 193 -10.05 -6.63 -20.55
CA ALA A 193 -11.30 -6.33 -21.26
C ALA A 193 -12.45 -6.04 -20.27
N ILE A 194 -12.61 -6.91 -19.27
CA ILE A 194 -13.61 -6.74 -18.20
C ILE A 194 -13.37 -5.45 -17.43
N ALA A 195 -12.12 -5.18 -17.04
CA ALA A 195 -11.75 -3.96 -16.32
C ALA A 195 -12.07 -2.69 -17.13
N VAL A 196 -11.74 -2.66 -18.41
CA VAL A 196 -12.04 -1.51 -19.29
C VAL A 196 -13.54 -1.33 -19.51
N LEU A 197 -14.30 -2.42 -19.64
CA LEU A 197 -15.76 -2.38 -19.73
C LEU A 197 -16.38 -1.81 -18.45
N LEU A 198 -16.00 -2.33 -17.28
CA LEU A 198 -16.46 -1.84 -15.98
C LEU A 198 -16.08 -0.37 -15.77
N TRP A 199 -14.85 0.00 -16.09
CA TRP A 199 -14.38 1.38 -15.96
C TRP A 199 -15.16 2.31 -16.88
N GLY A 200 -15.31 1.94 -18.15
CA GLY A 200 -16.08 2.72 -19.12
C GLY A 200 -17.54 2.86 -18.71
N ALA A 201 -18.15 1.82 -18.15
CA ALA A 201 -19.53 1.86 -17.64
C ALA A 201 -19.66 2.81 -16.43
N ILE A 202 -18.78 2.69 -15.43
CA ILE A 202 -18.78 3.57 -14.24
C ILE A 202 -18.55 5.02 -14.64
N ALA A 203 -17.55 5.29 -15.49
CA ALA A 203 -17.29 6.63 -16.01
C ALA A 203 -18.50 7.18 -16.76
N HIS A 204 -19.15 6.35 -17.60
CA HIS A 204 -20.36 6.77 -18.31
C HIS A 204 -21.52 7.08 -17.37
N VAL A 205 -21.78 6.26 -16.35
CA VAL A 205 -22.81 6.51 -15.33
C VAL A 205 -22.55 7.85 -14.63
N ILE A 206 -21.31 8.14 -14.24
CA ILE A 206 -20.95 9.43 -13.61
C ILE A 206 -21.22 10.59 -14.57
N LEU A 207 -20.85 10.46 -15.85
CA LEU A 207 -21.11 11.50 -16.85
C LEU A 207 -22.62 11.68 -17.12
N SER A 208 -23.40 10.60 -17.09
CA SER A 208 -24.85 10.65 -17.27
C SER A 208 -25.55 11.30 -16.08
N ILE A 209 -25.19 10.94 -14.84
CA ILE A 209 -25.75 11.55 -13.61
C ILE A 209 -25.36 13.02 -13.50
N THR A 210 -24.15 13.38 -13.89
CA THR A 210 -23.70 14.79 -13.89
C THR A 210 -24.25 15.59 -15.09
N GLY A 211 -25.09 15.00 -15.95
CA GLY A 211 -25.76 15.68 -17.05
C GLY A 211 -24.83 16.12 -18.17
N GLY A 212 -23.88 15.26 -18.58
CA GLY A 212 -22.87 15.59 -19.58
C GLY A 212 -22.72 14.61 -20.75
N ALA A 213 -23.17 13.36 -20.65
CA ALA A 213 -22.90 12.39 -21.71
C ALA A 213 -23.65 12.70 -23.03
N GLU A 214 -22.97 13.31 -24.03
CA GLU A 214 -23.56 13.56 -25.36
C GLU A 214 -23.62 12.29 -26.24
N LYS A 215 -22.75 11.31 -25.97
CA LYS A 215 -22.60 10.09 -26.80
C LYS A 215 -22.89 8.82 -25.99
N SER A 216 -23.00 7.69 -26.69
CA SER A 216 -23.31 6.39 -26.11
C SER A 216 -22.22 5.88 -25.14
N MET A 217 -22.58 4.89 -24.31
CA MET A 217 -21.63 4.17 -23.46
C MET A 217 -20.48 3.55 -24.26
N GLY A 218 -20.75 3.04 -25.47
CA GLY A 218 -19.74 2.48 -26.37
C GLY A 218 -18.63 3.49 -26.70
N ARG A 219 -18.97 4.77 -26.82
CA ARG A 219 -17.99 5.86 -27.00
C ARG A 219 -17.10 6.05 -25.77
N THR A 220 -17.64 5.94 -24.55
CA THR A 220 -16.85 6.04 -23.32
C THR A 220 -15.87 4.87 -23.21
N VAL A 221 -16.36 3.63 -23.41
CA VAL A 221 -15.52 2.42 -23.40
C VAL A 221 -14.41 2.53 -24.43
N GLU A 222 -14.74 2.95 -25.65
CA GLU A 222 -13.76 3.14 -26.72
C GLU A 222 -12.71 4.20 -26.40
N SER A 223 -13.12 5.30 -25.75
CA SER A 223 -12.22 6.38 -25.31
C SER A 223 -11.22 5.88 -24.27
N VAL A 224 -11.70 5.14 -23.26
CA VAL A 224 -10.87 4.55 -22.20
C VAL A 224 -9.92 3.50 -22.78
N ALA A 225 -10.39 2.65 -23.69
CA ALA A 225 -9.58 1.61 -24.31
C ALA A 225 -8.44 2.19 -25.17
N TYR A 226 -8.71 3.19 -26.01
CA TYR A 226 -7.66 3.82 -26.81
C TYR A 226 -6.70 4.70 -25.99
N ALA A 227 -7.08 5.09 -24.77
CA ALA A 227 -6.21 5.82 -23.86
C ALA A 227 -5.06 4.96 -23.28
N ALA A 228 -5.04 3.64 -23.52
CA ALA A 228 -4.04 2.71 -23.00
C ALA A 228 -2.59 2.95 -23.46
N ALA A 229 -2.33 3.87 -24.40
CA ALA A 229 -1.01 4.09 -25.00
C ALA A 229 0.16 4.28 -24.00
N PRO A 230 0.00 4.98 -22.85
CA PRO A 230 1.07 5.13 -21.86
C PRO A 230 1.64 3.83 -21.28
N ILE A 231 0.91 2.70 -21.39
CA ILE A 231 1.35 1.40 -20.88
C ILE A 231 2.68 0.91 -21.51
N VAL A 232 3.10 1.49 -22.64
CA VAL A 232 4.40 1.22 -23.26
C VAL A 232 5.57 1.43 -22.29
N LEU A 233 5.45 2.37 -21.34
CA LEU A 233 6.49 2.64 -20.34
C LEU A 233 6.73 1.45 -19.42
N VAL A 234 5.69 0.65 -19.14
CA VAL A 234 5.80 -0.56 -18.32
C VAL A 234 6.47 -1.70 -19.09
N GLY A 235 6.58 -1.59 -20.41
CA GLY A 235 7.22 -2.57 -21.27
C GLY A 235 8.74 -2.63 -21.20
N VAL A 236 9.40 -1.69 -20.54
CA VAL A 236 10.86 -1.69 -20.40
C VAL A 236 11.27 -2.82 -19.44
N PRO A 237 12.08 -3.81 -19.87
CA PRO A 237 12.52 -4.87 -18.97
C PRO A 237 13.24 -4.32 -17.73
N CYS A 238 12.94 -4.89 -16.56
CA CYS A 238 13.49 -4.51 -15.24
C CYS A 238 13.11 -3.10 -14.75
N VAL A 239 13.02 -2.10 -15.62
CA VAL A 239 12.72 -0.70 -15.27
C VAL A 239 11.21 -0.41 -15.30
N GLY A 240 10.49 -1.09 -16.17
CA GLY A 240 9.07 -0.88 -16.45
C GLY A 240 8.16 -0.92 -15.22
N PRO A 241 8.31 -1.88 -14.29
CA PRO A 241 7.55 -1.88 -13.03
C PRO A 241 7.70 -0.58 -12.22
N TYR A 242 8.89 0.03 -12.22
CA TYR A 242 9.15 1.30 -11.53
C TYR A 242 8.58 2.52 -12.28
N LEU A 243 8.35 2.40 -13.59
CA LEU A 243 7.67 3.42 -14.40
C LEU A 243 6.14 3.30 -14.35
N SER A 244 5.59 2.29 -13.65
CA SER A 244 4.15 2.09 -13.55
C SER A 244 3.38 3.29 -12.96
N PRO A 245 3.86 4.03 -11.93
CA PRO A 245 3.14 5.18 -11.42
C PRO A 245 3.06 6.31 -12.46
N ILE A 246 4.15 6.54 -13.19
CA ILE A 246 4.22 7.55 -14.27
C ILE A 246 3.27 7.16 -15.40
N SER A 247 3.29 5.89 -15.81
CA SER A 247 2.37 5.34 -16.82
C SER A 247 0.91 5.50 -16.41
N LEU A 248 0.57 5.26 -15.14
CA LEU A 248 -0.80 5.39 -14.63
C LEU A 248 -1.29 6.84 -14.63
N VAL A 249 -0.46 7.77 -14.17
CA VAL A 249 -0.80 9.21 -14.20
C VAL A 249 -0.98 9.69 -15.64
N TRP A 250 -0.07 9.32 -16.54
CA TRP A 250 -0.17 9.71 -17.94
C TRP A 250 -1.40 9.08 -18.61
N TRP A 251 -1.69 7.79 -18.33
CA TRP A 251 -2.91 7.15 -18.79
C TRP A 251 -4.16 7.90 -18.34
N ALA A 252 -4.23 8.31 -17.06
CA ALA A 252 -5.37 9.06 -16.54
C ALA A 252 -5.55 10.40 -17.26
N ILE A 253 -4.45 11.11 -17.55
CA ILE A 253 -4.47 12.36 -18.33
C ILE A 253 -5.02 12.11 -19.74
N VAL A 254 -4.49 11.10 -20.45
CA VAL A 254 -4.95 10.75 -21.81
C VAL A 254 -6.42 10.36 -21.79
N ALA A 255 -6.84 9.51 -20.86
CA ALA A 255 -8.22 9.07 -20.72
C ALA A 255 -9.15 10.25 -20.44
N ALA A 256 -8.80 11.16 -19.53
CA ALA A 256 -9.61 12.35 -19.23
C ALA A 256 -9.75 13.27 -20.45
N VAL A 257 -8.66 13.53 -21.19
CA VAL A 257 -8.69 14.34 -22.41
C VAL A 257 -9.54 13.69 -23.50
N VAL A 258 -9.34 12.39 -23.73
CA VAL A 258 -10.05 11.66 -24.78
C VAL A 258 -11.54 11.57 -24.46
N VAL A 259 -11.90 11.23 -23.23
CA VAL A 259 -13.30 11.20 -22.76
C VAL A 259 -13.92 12.59 -22.86
N ALA A 260 -13.25 13.66 -22.41
CA ALA A 260 -13.77 15.02 -22.45
C ALA A 260 -14.21 15.43 -23.86
N VAL A 261 -13.31 15.29 -24.83
CA VAL A 261 -13.57 15.71 -26.21
C VAL A 261 -14.51 14.73 -26.92
N ALA A 262 -14.36 13.42 -26.71
CA ALA A 262 -15.17 12.40 -27.39
C ALA A 262 -16.64 12.40 -26.91
N GLN A 263 -16.87 12.70 -25.63
CA GLN A 263 -18.21 12.82 -25.03
C GLN A 263 -18.77 14.25 -25.05
N GLY A 264 -17.99 15.24 -25.50
CA GLY A 264 -18.42 16.65 -25.53
C GLY A 264 -18.61 17.28 -24.15
N VAL A 265 -17.91 16.80 -23.13
CA VAL A 265 -18.02 17.30 -21.74
C VAL A 265 -16.85 18.20 -21.36
N SER A 266 -17.05 19.01 -20.31
CA SER A 266 -15.95 19.76 -19.67
C SER A 266 -14.84 18.81 -19.19
N GLY A 267 -13.59 19.26 -19.26
CA GLY A 267 -12.43 18.49 -18.79
C GLY A 267 -12.51 18.08 -17.31
N PHE A 268 -13.05 18.93 -16.45
CA PHE A 268 -13.22 18.63 -15.02
C PHE A 268 -14.16 17.43 -14.79
N ARG A 269 -15.35 17.42 -15.42
CA ARG A 269 -16.28 16.28 -15.37
C ARG A 269 -15.66 14.98 -15.88
N ALA A 270 -14.95 15.03 -17.01
CA ALA A 270 -14.26 13.87 -17.54
C ALA A 270 -13.18 13.35 -16.58
N THR A 271 -12.44 14.25 -15.94
CA THR A 271 -11.40 13.90 -14.95
C THR A 271 -12.01 13.18 -13.75
N ILE A 272 -13.10 13.71 -13.17
CA ILE A 272 -13.82 13.03 -12.09
C ILE A 272 -14.31 11.65 -12.54
N ALA A 273 -14.95 11.55 -13.70
CA ALA A 273 -15.47 10.29 -14.21
C ALA A 273 -14.39 9.23 -14.43
N VAL A 274 -13.21 9.63 -14.93
CA VAL A 274 -12.07 8.73 -15.16
C VAL A 274 -11.41 8.32 -13.84
N LEU A 275 -11.24 9.25 -12.88
CA LEU A 275 -10.53 9.00 -11.62
C LEU A 275 -11.39 8.38 -10.51
N ALA A 276 -12.72 8.37 -10.64
CA ALA A 276 -13.61 7.87 -9.60
C ALA A 276 -13.30 6.42 -9.20
N LEU A 277 -13.15 5.51 -10.16
CA LEU A 277 -12.88 4.10 -9.85
C LEU A 277 -11.53 3.90 -9.10
N PRO A 278 -10.39 4.47 -9.54
CA PRO A 278 -9.13 4.44 -8.78
C PRO A 278 -9.27 4.95 -7.36
N LEU A 279 -9.94 6.09 -7.19
CA LEU A 279 -10.08 6.72 -5.88
C LEU A 279 -10.92 5.86 -4.94
N LEU A 280 -12.00 5.25 -5.45
CA LEU A 280 -12.83 4.32 -4.68
C LEU A 280 -12.05 3.05 -4.29
N VAL A 281 -11.25 2.49 -5.21
CA VAL A 281 -10.40 1.32 -4.92
C VAL A 281 -9.35 1.65 -3.86
N ILE A 282 -8.67 2.80 -3.98
CA ILE A 282 -7.67 3.25 -3.01
C ILE A 282 -8.32 3.46 -1.63
N ALA A 283 -9.46 4.16 -1.58
CA ALA A 283 -10.18 4.39 -0.32
C ALA A 283 -10.63 3.07 0.32
N GLY A 284 -11.17 2.13 -0.47
CA GLY A 284 -11.56 0.81 0.01
C GLY A 284 -10.39 -0.01 0.54
N LEU A 285 -9.24 0.03 -0.13
CA LEU A 285 -8.02 -0.65 0.32
C LEU A 285 -7.48 -0.06 1.63
N VAL A 286 -7.43 1.28 1.74
CA VAL A 286 -7.01 1.96 2.98
C VAL A 286 -7.94 1.60 4.13
N ALA A 287 -9.26 1.61 3.91
CA ALA A 287 -10.24 1.19 4.90
C ALA A 287 -10.05 -0.28 5.30
N PHE A 288 -9.87 -1.19 4.34
CA PHE A 288 -9.63 -2.60 4.60
C PHE A 288 -8.35 -2.83 5.42
N ILE A 289 -7.23 -2.21 5.05
CA ILE A 289 -5.96 -2.33 5.80
C ILE A 289 -6.16 -1.81 7.23
N SER A 290 -6.76 -0.63 7.38
CA SER A 290 -6.92 0.02 8.68
C SER A 290 -7.85 -0.75 9.61
N LEU A 291 -8.92 -1.34 9.09
CA LEU A 291 -9.95 -2.01 9.89
C LEU A 291 -9.70 -3.50 10.07
N ALA A 292 -9.13 -4.19 9.08
CA ALA A 292 -8.97 -5.65 9.10
C ALA A 292 -7.53 -6.12 9.33
N VAL A 293 -6.51 -5.33 8.95
CA VAL A 293 -5.09 -5.77 9.03
C VAL A 293 -4.36 -5.16 10.21
N VAL A 294 -4.52 -3.86 10.46
CA VAL A 294 -3.79 -3.15 11.53
C VAL A 294 -4.12 -3.71 12.92
N PRO A 295 -5.39 -3.98 13.32
CA PRO A 295 -5.69 -4.51 14.64
C PRO A 295 -5.04 -5.88 14.95
N PRO A 296 -5.18 -6.93 14.10
CA PRO A 296 -4.51 -8.19 14.37
C PRO A 296 -2.99 -8.07 14.26
N MET A 297 -2.45 -7.20 13.39
CA MET A 297 -1.01 -6.95 13.34
C MET A 297 -0.51 -6.33 14.63
N ARG A 298 -1.21 -5.33 15.19
CA ARG A 298 -0.87 -4.73 16.50
C ARG A 298 -0.98 -5.75 17.62
N ALA A 299 -2.02 -6.59 17.62
CA ALA A 299 -2.17 -7.65 18.61
C ALA A 299 -1.05 -8.70 18.50
N ALA A 300 -0.69 -9.11 17.28
CA ALA A 300 0.41 -10.03 17.04
C ALA A 300 1.76 -9.44 17.46
N MET A 301 2.01 -8.16 17.17
CA MET A 301 3.22 -7.45 17.61
C MET A 301 3.29 -7.33 19.13
N ALA A 302 2.19 -7.02 19.80
CA ALA A 302 2.13 -6.98 21.27
C ALA A 302 2.43 -8.36 21.88
N MET A 303 1.80 -9.42 21.36
CA MET A 303 2.09 -10.80 21.80
C MET A 303 3.54 -11.20 21.54
N ALA A 304 4.09 -10.86 20.38
CA ALA A 304 5.50 -11.12 20.05
C ALA A 304 6.45 -10.41 21.02
N GLY A 305 6.15 -9.17 21.41
CA GLY A 305 6.88 -8.44 22.46
C GLY A 305 6.87 -9.18 23.79
N THR A 306 5.71 -9.65 24.23
CA THR A 306 5.58 -10.41 25.49
C THR A 306 6.37 -11.72 25.44
N TYR A 307 6.37 -12.44 24.30
CA TYR A 307 7.17 -13.65 24.14
C TYR A 307 8.68 -13.36 24.17
N ALA A 308 9.11 -12.25 23.57
CA ALA A 308 10.49 -11.82 23.63
C ALA A 308 10.91 -11.49 25.06
N ALA A 309 10.09 -10.76 25.82
CA ALA A 309 10.31 -10.44 27.22
C ALA A 309 10.48 -11.70 28.08
N ILE A 310 9.55 -12.66 27.95
CA ILE A 310 9.60 -13.94 28.68
C ILE A 310 10.89 -14.71 28.34
N ALA A 311 11.28 -14.73 27.07
CA ALA A 311 12.51 -15.40 26.64
C ALA A 311 13.80 -14.71 27.16
N GLN A 312 13.76 -13.40 27.42
CA GLN A 312 14.88 -12.64 27.99
C GLN A 312 15.04 -12.83 29.51
N GLY A 313 13.95 -13.13 30.22
CA GLY A 313 13.90 -13.29 31.68
C GLY A 313 15.04 -14.12 32.30
N PRO A 314 15.32 -15.35 31.84
CA PRO A 314 16.40 -16.17 32.38
C PRO A 314 17.78 -15.56 32.16
N THR A 315 18.03 -14.99 30.97
CA THR A 315 19.33 -14.38 30.62
C THR A 315 19.59 -13.13 31.43
N ALA A 316 18.59 -12.24 31.56
CA ALA A 316 18.68 -11.05 32.40
C ALA A 316 18.95 -11.42 33.87
N THR A 317 18.17 -12.36 34.42
CA THR A 317 18.34 -12.84 35.80
C THR A 317 19.75 -13.44 36.01
N THR A 318 20.23 -14.25 35.06
CA THR A 318 21.57 -14.86 35.12
C THR A 318 22.67 -13.80 35.18
N LYS A 319 22.54 -12.75 34.36
CA LYS A 319 23.51 -11.66 34.33
C LYS A 319 23.53 -10.87 35.63
N VAL A 320 22.36 -10.58 36.21
CA VAL A 320 22.26 -9.90 37.51
C VAL A 320 22.88 -10.74 38.63
N VAL A 321 22.55 -12.04 38.71
CA VAL A 321 23.13 -12.95 39.72
C VAL A 321 24.64 -13.04 39.61
N THR A 322 25.15 -13.23 38.39
CA THR A 322 26.59 -13.33 38.12
C THR A 322 27.31 -12.05 38.55
N THR A 323 26.71 -10.88 38.26
CA THR A 323 27.26 -9.58 38.63
C THR A 323 27.27 -9.37 40.13
N LEU A 324 26.18 -9.73 40.84
CA LEU A 324 26.13 -9.67 42.31
C LEU A 324 27.21 -10.51 42.96
N ARG A 325 27.42 -11.74 42.48
CA ARG A 325 28.46 -12.63 43.01
C ARG A 325 29.87 -12.14 42.71
N SER A 326 30.11 -11.63 41.51
CA SER A 326 31.39 -11.02 41.15
C SER A 326 31.69 -9.79 42.02
N HIS A 327 30.67 -8.95 42.28
CA HIS A 327 30.79 -7.81 43.18
C HIS A 327 31.12 -8.27 44.61
N HIS A 328 30.42 -9.28 45.13
CA HIS A 328 30.70 -9.83 46.46
C HIS A 328 32.11 -10.43 46.56
N ALA A 329 32.54 -11.20 45.56
CA ALA A 329 33.88 -11.79 45.53
C ALA A 329 34.98 -10.72 45.54
N THR A 330 34.73 -9.57 44.93
CA THR A 330 35.69 -8.46 44.86
C THR A 330 35.70 -7.61 46.14
N ASN A 331 34.54 -7.33 46.71
CA ASN A 331 34.38 -6.36 47.80
C ASN A 331 34.16 -6.97 49.18
N GLY A 332 33.97 -8.29 49.27
CA GLY A 332 33.65 -9.01 50.51
C GLY A 332 32.22 -8.77 51.03
N ALA A 333 31.39 -8.03 50.29
CA ALA A 333 29.99 -7.77 50.59
C ALA A 333 29.20 -7.52 49.31
N PHE A 334 27.88 -7.71 49.35
CA PHE A 334 26.98 -7.27 48.29
C PHE A 334 26.91 -5.72 48.21
N PRO A 335 26.52 -5.15 47.05
CA PRO A 335 26.30 -3.70 46.96
C PRO A 335 25.20 -3.25 47.94
N ALA A 336 25.16 -1.98 48.31
CA ALA A 336 24.10 -1.47 49.19
C ALA A 336 22.75 -1.44 48.45
N HIS A 337 22.78 -1.23 47.13
CA HIS A 337 21.62 -1.34 46.25
C HIS A 337 21.95 -1.85 44.86
N GLY A 338 20.97 -2.43 44.17
CA GLY A 338 21.06 -2.76 42.75
C GLY A 338 21.31 -1.54 41.86
N LEU A 339 20.90 -0.34 42.32
CA LEU A 339 21.22 0.93 41.66
C LEU A 339 22.72 1.23 41.63
N ASP A 340 23.48 0.77 42.63
CA ASP A 340 24.94 0.96 42.66
C ASP A 340 25.60 0.24 41.48
N LEU A 341 25.08 -0.93 41.11
CA LEU A 341 25.55 -1.71 39.96
C LEU A 341 25.28 -1.01 38.62
N LEU A 342 24.16 -0.27 38.52
CA LEU A 342 23.87 0.57 37.36
C LEU A 342 24.79 1.80 37.34
N ALA A 343 24.93 2.47 38.49
CA ALA A 343 25.74 3.68 38.62
C ALA A 343 27.23 3.42 38.36
N SER A 344 27.72 2.22 38.71
CA SER A 344 29.09 1.77 38.43
C SER A 344 29.28 1.17 37.03
N GLY A 345 28.20 1.07 36.23
CA GLY A 345 28.23 0.45 34.90
C GLY A 345 28.48 -1.07 34.90
N GLN A 346 28.28 -1.74 36.04
CA GLN A 346 28.38 -3.20 36.14
C GLN A 346 27.12 -3.89 35.58
N LEU A 347 25.97 -3.22 35.65
CA LEU A 347 24.75 -3.59 34.96
C LEU A 347 24.31 -2.46 34.02
N ALA A 348 23.71 -2.84 32.89
CA ALA A 348 22.99 -1.92 32.02
C ALA A 348 21.49 -1.92 32.37
N LEU A 349 20.76 -0.89 31.96
CA LEU A 349 19.31 -0.82 32.15
C LEU A 349 18.57 -2.01 31.47
N SER A 350 19.05 -2.47 30.32
CA SER A 350 18.53 -3.66 29.64
C SER A 350 18.70 -4.97 30.43
N ASP A 351 19.53 -4.99 31.48
CA ASP A 351 19.75 -6.18 32.30
C ASP A 351 18.73 -6.32 33.42
N ILE A 352 17.99 -5.24 33.71
CA ILE A 352 17.02 -5.15 34.80
C ILE A 352 15.62 -4.78 34.31
N TYR A 353 15.44 -4.61 33.00
CA TYR A 353 14.18 -4.30 32.34
C TYR A 353 13.96 -5.25 31.16
N LEU A 354 12.80 -5.91 31.10
CA LEU A 354 12.44 -6.83 30.03
C LEU A 354 11.68 -6.09 28.93
N GLU A 355 12.27 -6.03 27.73
CA GLU A 355 11.66 -5.34 26.59
C GLU A 355 10.39 -6.07 26.11
N GLY A 356 9.31 -5.30 25.84
CA GLY A 356 8.09 -5.84 25.21
C GLY A 356 6.98 -6.26 26.15
N MET A 357 7.06 -5.91 27.43
CA MET A 357 5.96 -6.11 28.38
C MET A 357 4.82 -5.09 28.13
N PRO A 358 3.53 -5.46 28.26
CA PRO A 358 2.39 -4.60 27.91
C PRO A 358 2.30 -3.27 28.68
N ASP A 359 3.00 -3.16 29.81
CA ASP A 359 3.10 -1.93 30.61
C ASP A 359 4.24 -1.00 30.14
N ASP A 360 4.86 -1.30 28.99
CA ASP A 360 5.92 -0.49 28.41
C ASP A 360 5.33 0.59 27.49
N PRO A 361 5.20 1.81 28.03
CA PRO A 361 6.25 2.78 27.76
C PRO A 361 6.56 3.66 28.98
N GLY A 362 7.75 3.52 29.56
CA GLY A 362 8.33 4.56 30.42
C GLY A 362 7.74 4.72 31.83
N HIS A 363 7.40 3.61 32.50
CA HIS A 363 6.95 3.65 33.90
C HIS A 363 7.61 2.62 34.83
N GLY A 364 8.58 1.83 34.34
CA GLY A 364 9.53 1.21 35.24
C GLY A 364 10.31 2.31 35.96
N THR A 365 10.07 2.51 37.25
CA THR A 365 10.86 3.49 38.00
C THR A 365 12.08 2.81 38.61
N ALA A 366 13.26 3.33 38.33
CA ALA A 366 14.46 3.04 39.12
C ALA A 366 14.49 4.04 40.29
N ALA A 367 13.92 3.63 41.42
CA ALA A 367 13.77 4.45 42.63
C ALA A 367 13.08 5.81 42.37
N GLY A 368 11.87 5.72 41.82
CA GLY A 368 10.99 6.88 41.59
C GLY A 368 11.29 7.67 40.32
N VAL A 369 12.39 7.40 39.62
CA VAL A 369 12.70 8.01 38.31
C VAL A 369 12.36 7.04 37.19
N ASP A 370 11.57 7.48 36.22
CA ASP A 370 11.29 6.72 35.00
C ASP A 370 12.60 6.40 34.24
N VAL A 371 12.73 5.13 33.83
CA VAL A 371 13.85 4.61 33.03
C VAL A 371 14.05 5.40 31.73
N VAL A 372 13.00 5.83 31.03
CA VAL A 372 13.16 6.62 29.79
C VAL A 372 13.75 7.99 30.11
N GLY A 373 13.26 8.62 31.18
CA GLY A 373 13.87 9.80 31.78
C GLY A 373 15.36 9.60 32.07
N LEU A 374 15.72 8.48 32.70
CA LEU A 374 17.10 8.16 33.05
C LEU A 374 17.99 7.99 31.80
N ILE A 375 17.54 7.26 30.77
CA ILE A 375 18.30 7.05 29.52
C ILE A 375 18.56 8.37 28.79
N SER A 376 17.64 9.33 28.89
CA SER A 376 17.78 10.64 28.24
C SER A 376 18.78 11.58 28.95
N MET A 377 19.19 11.26 30.18
CA MET A 377 20.15 12.05 30.95
C MET A 377 21.60 11.81 30.50
N SER A 378 22.48 12.79 30.75
CA SER A 378 23.93 12.57 30.63
C SER A 378 24.41 11.51 31.64
N ALA A 379 25.50 10.80 31.36
CA ALA A 379 26.06 9.80 32.28
C ALA A 379 26.26 10.34 33.71
N SER A 380 26.77 11.57 33.84
CA SER A 380 26.95 12.22 35.15
C SER A 380 25.62 12.48 35.88
N ALA A 381 24.58 12.87 35.15
CA ALA A 381 23.25 13.11 35.69
C ALA A 381 22.55 11.79 36.04
N GLN A 382 22.76 10.73 35.26
CA GLN A 382 22.31 9.37 35.59
C GLN A 382 22.93 8.90 36.90
N THR A 383 24.25 8.98 37.05
CA THR A 383 24.94 8.59 38.29
C THR A 383 24.44 9.40 39.49
N ALA A 384 24.24 10.70 39.34
CA ALA A 384 23.71 11.56 40.40
C ALA A 384 22.26 11.18 40.79
N ALA A 385 21.39 10.96 39.80
CA ALA A 385 20.01 10.55 40.02
C ALA A 385 19.93 9.18 40.70
N LEU A 386 20.68 8.19 40.20
CA LEU A 386 20.77 6.85 40.78
C LEU A 386 21.32 6.88 42.21
N GLY A 387 22.36 7.69 42.47
CA GLY A 387 22.96 7.85 43.80
C GLY A 387 22.01 8.52 44.80
N GLN A 388 21.30 9.57 44.39
CA GLN A 388 20.27 10.22 45.21
C GLN A 388 19.14 9.24 45.54
N ALA A 389 18.70 8.48 44.54
CA ALA A 389 17.64 7.51 44.71
C ALA A 389 18.11 6.36 45.64
N GLY A 390 19.34 5.88 45.48
CA GLY A 390 20.00 4.91 46.37
C GLY A 390 20.07 5.37 47.83
N ALA A 391 20.39 6.65 48.07
CA ALA A 391 20.46 7.22 49.40
C ALA A 391 19.10 7.33 50.11
N SER A 392 17.99 7.26 49.37
CA SER A 392 16.63 7.28 49.93
C SER A 392 16.18 5.92 50.47
N ILE A 393 16.88 4.83 50.14
CA ILE A 393 16.52 3.52 50.67
C ILE A 393 17.05 3.36 52.09
N ALA A 394 16.17 2.89 52.99
CA ALA A 394 16.50 2.65 54.38
C ALA A 394 17.65 1.63 54.54
N PRO A 395 18.59 1.85 55.47
CA PRO A 395 19.68 0.89 55.76
C PRO A 395 19.21 -0.50 56.20
N GLN A 396 17.98 -0.62 56.72
CA GLN A 396 17.38 -1.86 57.22
C GLN A 396 16.49 -2.56 56.17
N THR A 397 16.80 -2.35 54.89
CA THR A 397 16.01 -2.91 53.79
C THR A 397 16.24 -4.41 53.64
N VAL A 398 15.15 -5.18 53.61
CA VAL A 398 15.19 -6.64 53.39
C VAL A 398 15.12 -7.04 51.91
N ALA A 399 14.49 -6.20 51.09
CA ALA A 399 14.37 -6.36 49.65
C ALA A 399 14.16 -5.00 48.98
N HIS A 400 14.48 -4.85 47.70
CA HIS A 400 14.22 -3.62 46.95
C HIS A 400 14.02 -3.90 45.46
N ARG A 401 13.25 -3.02 44.79
CA ARG A 401 12.93 -3.16 43.37
C ARG A 401 13.70 -2.14 42.53
N VAL A 402 14.27 -2.61 41.43
CA VAL A 402 14.85 -1.78 40.37
C VAL A 402 14.41 -2.34 39.02
N GLY A 403 13.50 -1.63 38.34
CA GLY A 403 12.84 -2.15 37.14
C GLY A 403 12.05 -3.43 37.43
N ASP A 404 12.29 -4.47 36.63
CA ASP A 404 11.65 -5.78 36.76
C ASP A 404 12.33 -6.70 37.78
N MET A 405 13.45 -6.25 38.36
CA MET A 405 14.24 -7.02 39.32
C MET A 405 13.94 -6.62 40.76
N VAL A 406 13.73 -7.61 41.62
CA VAL A 406 13.63 -7.45 43.07
C VAL A 406 14.85 -8.11 43.72
N PHE A 407 15.72 -7.31 44.28
CA PHE A 407 16.94 -7.73 44.95
C PHE A 407 16.64 -8.10 46.41
N THR A 408 17.07 -9.30 46.82
CA THR A 408 16.71 -9.94 48.10
C THR A 408 17.92 -10.40 48.92
N TYR A 409 19.12 -10.00 48.50
CA TYR A 409 20.40 -10.43 49.08
C TYR A 409 20.73 -9.83 50.46
N HIS A 410 19.92 -8.89 50.96
CA HIS A 410 20.21 -8.16 52.19
C HIS A 410 20.33 -9.09 53.41
N GLY A 411 21.44 -8.94 54.13
CA GLY A 411 21.81 -9.75 55.29
C GLY A 411 22.45 -11.10 54.95
N ILE A 412 22.48 -11.50 53.69
CA ILE A 412 23.09 -12.77 53.27
C ILE A 412 24.61 -12.63 53.27
N ASP A 413 25.30 -13.48 54.02
CA ASP A 413 26.73 -13.70 53.90
C ASP A 413 26.97 -14.84 52.89
N LEU A 414 27.54 -14.51 51.73
CA LEU A 414 27.71 -15.47 50.65
C LEU A 414 28.72 -16.58 51.00
N ALA A 415 29.70 -16.29 51.86
CA ALA A 415 30.72 -17.27 52.26
C ALA A 415 30.11 -18.43 53.07
N THR A 416 29.07 -18.15 53.86
CA THR A 416 28.31 -19.16 54.61
C THR A 416 27.15 -19.72 53.80
N ALA A 417 26.48 -18.90 52.98
CA ALA A 417 25.32 -19.29 52.19
C ALA A 417 25.64 -20.24 51.02
N GLU A 418 26.76 -20.09 50.31
CA GLU A 418 27.09 -20.97 49.17
C GLU A 418 27.26 -22.44 49.58
N VAL A 419 27.73 -22.67 50.80
CA VAL A 419 27.97 -24.02 51.34
C VAL A 419 26.75 -24.55 52.09
N SER A 420 26.02 -23.67 52.80
CA SER A 420 24.98 -24.11 53.74
C SER A 420 23.53 -23.85 53.28
N ALA A 421 23.30 -22.95 52.32
CA ALA A 421 21.97 -22.71 51.73
C ALA A 421 22.06 -22.18 50.28
N PRO A 422 22.42 -23.04 49.32
CA PRO A 422 22.52 -22.67 47.91
C PRO A 422 21.21 -22.09 47.34
N GLY A 423 20.06 -22.41 47.96
CA GLY A 423 18.73 -21.99 47.53
C GLY A 423 18.30 -20.56 47.92
N LEU A 424 19.08 -19.81 48.70
CA LEU A 424 18.67 -18.44 49.09
C LEU A 424 18.61 -17.52 47.85
N TRP A 425 17.48 -16.85 47.64
CA TRP A 425 17.31 -15.93 46.52
C TRP A 425 18.13 -14.65 46.72
N LEU A 426 18.92 -14.29 45.69
CA LEU A 426 19.64 -13.02 45.59
C LEU A 426 18.84 -11.98 44.82
N VAL A 427 18.12 -12.43 43.77
CA VAL A 427 17.29 -11.57 42.92
C VAL A 427 16.10 -12.34 42.37
N VAL A 428 14.99 -11.64 42.16
CA VAL A 428 13.76 -12.16 41.56
C VAL A 428 13.39 -11.26 40.38
N CYS A 429 13.37 -11.79 39.16
CA CYS A 429 12.82 -11.12 37.99
C CYS A 429 11.31 -11.35 37.97
N ALA A 430 10.57 -10.32 38.37
CA ALA A 430 9.13 -10.34 38.49
C ALA A 430 8.56 -8.97 38.04
N PRO A 431 8.36 -8.79 36.72
CA PRO A 431 7.67 -7.64 36.16
C PRO A 431 6.29 -7.46 36.82
N PRO A 432 5.86 -6.23 37.16
CA PRO A 432 4.57 -5.97 37.78
C PRO A 432 3.38 -6.58 37.04
N SER A 433 3.37 -6.54 35.71
CA SER A 433 2.31 -7.14 34.86
C SER A 433 2.17 -8.64 35.04
N LEU A 434 3.27 -9.34 35.34
CA LEU A 434 3.24 -10.78 35.58
C LEU A 434 2.72 -11.13 36.97
N LEU A 435 2.60 -10.17 37.87
CA LEU A 435 2.18 -10.38 39.26
C LEU A 435 0.77 -9.87 39.53
N ALA A 436 0.26 -8.95 38.71
CA ALA A 436 -1.12 -8.53 38.77
C ALA A 436 -2.04 -9.76 38.57
N PRO A 437 -3.04 -9.98 39.45
CA PRO A 437 -4.04 -11.01 39.20
C PRO A 437 -4.69 -10.71 37.85
N ALA A 438 -4.78 -11.73 36.98
CA ALA A 438 -5.39 -11.58 35.67
C ALA A 438 -6.72 -10.82 35.85
N PRO A 439 -6.92 -9.67 35.18
CA PRO A 439 -8.10 -8.83 35.41
C PRO A 439 -9.33 -9.73 35.31
N GLY A 440 -10.04 -9.87 36.43
CA GLY A 440 -11.10 -10.87 36.58
C GLY A 440 -12.01 -10.80 35.36
N GLY A 441 -12.07 -11.91 34.62
CA GLY A 441 -12.76 -11.99 33.33
C GLY A 441 -14.24 -11.72 33.45
N ALA A 442 -14.62 -10.46 33.51
CA ALA A 442 -16.00 -10.00 33.46
C ALA A 442 -16.40 -9.90 31.98
N GLY A 443 -16.88 -11.02 31.42
CA GLY A 443 -17.86 -10.99 30.32
C GLY A 443 -17.36 -11.13 28.87
N GLY A 444 -16.06 -11.30 28.61
CA GLY A 444 -15.57 -11.52 27.23
C GLY A 444 -15.72 -12.99 26.80
N THR A 445 -16.64 -13.31 25.89
CA THR A 445 -16.85 -14.65 25.29
C THR A 445 -15.73 -15.11 24.35
N GLY A 446 -14.51 -14.60 24.52
CA GLY A 446 -13.34 -15.04 23.78
C GLY A 446 -12.91 -16.41 24.27
N THR A 447 -12.74 -17.36 23.35
CA THR A 447 -12.15 -18.67 23.63
C THR A 447 -10.87 -18.50 24.45
N PRO A 448 -10.68 -19.27 25.54
CA PRO A 448 -9.47 -19.19 26.35
C PRO A 448 -8.28 -19.62 25.50
N THR A 449 -7.57 -18.66 24.92
CA THR A 449 -6.23 -18.89 24.39
C THR A 449 -5.41 -19.41 25.55
N ALA A 450 -4.88 -20.63 25.41
CA ALA A 450 -4.07 -21.29 26.43
C ALA A 450 -3.09 -20.29 27.03
N SER A 451 -3.36 -19.85 28.26
CA SER A 451 -2.52 -18.91 28.98
C SER A 451 -1.19 -19.61 29.20
N MET A 452 -0.15 -19.16 28.50
CA MET A 452 1.21 -19.61 28.78
C MET A 452 1.47 -19.40 30.28
N PRO A 453 2.04 -20.39 31.00
CA PRO A 453 2.35 -20.22 32.40
C PRO A 453 3.30 -19.03 32.54
N MET A 454 2.86 -17.97 33.22
CA MET A 454 3.72 -16.83 33.49
C MET A 454 4.81 -17.27 34.46
N LEU A 455 6.06 -17.16 34.03
CA LEU A 455 7.23 -17.59 34.78
C LEU A 455 7.89 -16.40 35.47
N ILE A 456 8.16 -16.56 36.76
CA ILE A 456 8.99 -15.67 37.57
C ILE A 456 10.38 -16.30 37.62
N TYR A 457 11.45 -15.56 37.34
CA TYR A 457 12.80 -16.14 37.38
C TYR A 457 13.49 -15.73 38.68
N VAL A 458 13.94 -16.71 39.47
CA VAL A 458 14.69 -16.47 40.69
C VAL A 458 16.15 -16.82 40.49
N GLY A 459 17.02 -15.91 40.89
CA GLY A 459 18.45 -16.08 40.93
C GLY A 459 18.92 -16.41 42.35
N ALA A 460 19.52 -17.58 42.56
CA ALA A 460 19.89 -18.07 43.87
C ALA A 460 21.38 -17.84 44.21
N ALA A 461 21.75 -18.00 45.48
CA ALA A 461 23.09 -17.80 46.01
C ALA A 461 24.14 -18.71 45.34
N ASP A 462 23.73 -19.93 44.96
CA ASP A 462 24.57 -20.86 44.20
C ASP A 462 24.79 -20.46 42.72
N GLY A 463 24.18 -19.37 42.26
CA GLY A 463 24.28 -18.87 40.89
C GLY A 463 23.25 -19.46 39.94
N SER A 464 22.45 -20.43 40.40
CA SER A 464 21.40 -21.01 39.57
C SER A 464 20.25 -20.02 39.35
N VAL A 465 19.66 -20.09 38.16
CA VAL A 465 18.41 -19.39 37.83
C VAL A 465 17.33 -20.43 37.65
N LYS A 466 16.23 -20.28 38.40
CA LYS A 466 15.09 -21.22 38.38
C LYS A 466 13.82 -20.50 37.94
N PRO A 467 13.06 -21.06 36.98
CA PRO A 467 11.72 -20.59 36.71
C PRO A 467 10.76 -21.07 37.80
N LEU A 468 9.97 -20.15 38.36
CA LEU A 468 8.85 -20.42 39.24
C LEU A 468 7.55 -20.09 38.53
N GLN A 469 6.48 -20.82 38.86
CA GLN A 469 5.17 -20.54 38.30
C GLN A 469 4.46 -19.48 39.14
N GLN A 470 3.81 -18.50 38.50
CA GLN A 470 3.02 -17.49 39.22
C GLN A 470 1.96 -18.14 40.15
N SER A 471 1.37 -19.27 39.74
CA SER A 471 0.37 -20.01 40.53
C SER A 471 0.93 -20.61 41.83
N THR A 472 2.23 -20.88 41.91
CA THR A 472 2.90 -21.42 43.11
C THR A 472 3.63 -20.35 43.91
N TRP A 473 3.61 -19.09 43.46
CA TRP A 473 4.41 -17.99 44.00
C TRP A 473 4.33 -17.86 45.53
N GLN A 474 3.13 -17.86 46.11
CA GLN A 474 2.98 -17.72 47.56
C GLN A 474 3.59 -18.89 48.33
N THR A 475 3.46 -20.11 47.80
CA THR A 475 4.08 -21.30 48.39
C THR A 475 5.61 -21.23 48.31
N ASP A 476 6.14 -20.83 47.15
CA ASP A 476 7.59 -20.69 46.95
C ASP A 476 8.17 -19.58 47.83
N LEU A 477 7.47 -18.45 47.98
CA LEU A 477 7.86 -17.35 48.87
C LEU A 477 7.85 -17.79 50.35
N GLN A 478 6.84 -18.54 50.79
CA GLN A 478 6.79 -19.09 52.15
C GLN A 478 7.92 -20.08 52.41
N ALA A 479 8.24 -20.95 51.45
CA ALA A 479 9.37 -21.87 51.54
C ALA A 479 10.70 -21.09 51.64
N GLN A 480 10.86 -20.04 50.82
CA GLN A 480 12.03 -19.18 50.86
C GLN A 480 12.14 -18.42 52.20
N ASN A 481 11.04 -17.94 52.76
CA ASN A 481 11.04 -17.28 54.08
C ASN A 481 11.35 -18.25 55.22
N SER A 482 10.88 -19.49 55.13
CA SER A 482 11.24 -20.55 56.07
C SER A 482 12.75 -20.86 56.02
N LEU A 483 13.33 -20.92 54.81
CA LEU A 483 14.77 -21.06 54.64
C LEU A 483 15.53 -19.85 55.19
N ARG A 484 15.09 -18.62 54.94
CA ARG A 484 15.71 -17.41 55.49
C ARG A 484 15.75 -17.41 57.02
N ALA A 485 14.67 -17.88 57.66
CA ALA A 485 14.61 -17.96 59.12
C ALA A 485 15.69 -18.88 59.72
N THR A 486 16.11 -19.96 59.04
CA THR A 486 17.18 -20.83 59.55
C THR A 486 18.55 -20.15 59.57
N PHE A 487 18.71 -19.04 58.85
CA PHE A 487 19.93 -18.21 58.82
C PHE A 487 19.79 -16.92 59.63
N GLY A 488 18.70 -16.76 60.40
CA GLY A 488 18.44 -15.52 61.14
C GLY A 488 18.13 -14.32 60.24
N LEU A 489 17.76 -14.55 58.98
CA LEU A 489 17.40 -13.49 58.05
C LEU A 489 15.93 -13.13 58.19
N ALA A 490 15.61 -11.84 58.10
CA ALA A 490 14.24 -11.36 58.09
C ALA A 490 13.46 -11.86 56.85
N PRO A 491 12.15 -12.14 56.98
CA PRO A 491 11.34 -12.66 55.87
C PRO A 491 11.23 -11.63 54.74
N LEU A 492 11.16 -12.13 53.50
CA LEU A 492 10.90 -11.31 52.32
C LEU A 492 9.43 -10.89 52.28
N PRO A 493 9.15 -9.63 51.90
CA PRO A 493 7.80 -9.19 51.59
C PRO A 493 7.28 -9.83 50.30
N ASP A 494 5.97 -9.77 50.06
CA ASP A 494 5.40 -10.23 48.79
C ASP A 494 5.84 -9.32 47.64
N VAL A 495 6.69 -9.85 46.75
CA VAL A 495 7.27 -9.09 45.63
C VAL A 495 6.22 -8.56 44.65
N ALA A 496 5.00 -9.12 44.67
CA ALA A 496 3.85 -8.66 43.87
C ALA A 496 3.35 -7.27 44.29
N THR A 497 3.44 -6.95 45.58
CA THR A 497 2.96 -5.69 46.14
C THR A 497 4.10 -4.77 46.57
N PHE A 498 5.32 -5.31 46.63
CA PHE A 498 6.47 -4.61 47.17
C PHE A 498 7.12 -3.66 46.16
N GLY A 499 7.25 -2.39 46.56
CA GLY A 499 7.98 -1.36 45.82
C GLY A 499 7.26 -0.83 44.58
N LEU A 500 5.98 -1.18 44.37
CA LEU A 500 5.15 -0.45 43.42
C LEU A 500 4.89 0.94 44.00
N PRO A 501 4.97 2.02 43.21
CA PRO A 501 4.50 3.31 43.66
C PRO A 501 3.06 3.14 44.13
N THR A 502 2.78 3.39 45.41
CA THR A 502 1.40 3.58 45.86
C THR A 502 0.84 4.65 44.95
N ALA A 503 -0.14 4.27 44.11
CA ALA A 503 -0.76 5.18 43.16
C ALA A 503 -1.01 6.50 43.91
N ALA A 504 -0.39 7.58 43.43
CA ALA A 504 -0.61 8.89 44.04
C ALA A 504 -2.12 9.05 44.17
N PRO A 505 -2.65 9.41 45.36
CA PRO A 505 -4.08 9.50 45.55
C PRO A 505 -4.62 10.35 44.41
N THR A 506 -5.48 9.74 43.59
CA THR A 506 -6.12 10.45 42.48
C THR A 506 -6.64 11.74 43.10
N PRO A 507 -6.24 12.93 42.59
CA PRO A 507 -6.70 14.18 43.18
C PRO A 507 -8.20 14.04 43.24
N THR A 508 -8.74 13.97 44.47
CA THR A 508 -10.17 13.90 44.67
C THR A 508 -10.64 15.16 43.98
N GLU A 509 -11.37 15.02 42.85
CA GLU A 509 -12.01 16.15 42.21
C GLU A 509 -12.70 16.87 43.34
N ALA A 510 -12.19 18.07 43.67
CA ALA A 510 -12.81 18.90 44.67
C ALA A 510 -14.21 19.13 44.12
N GLU A 511 -15.16 18.43 44.73
CA GLU A 511 -16.59 18.55 44.47
C GLU A 511 -16.87 20.05 44.67
N GLY A 512 -17.02 20.74 43.54
CA GLY A 512 -17.34 22.15 43.52
C GLY A 512 -18.74 22.28 44.10
N ASP A 513 -18.83 22.54 45.40
CA ASP A 513 -20.01 23.09 46.03
C ASP A 513 -20.34 24.42 45.33
N ASP A 514 -21.27 24.33 44.39
CA ASP A 514 -21.93 25.44 43.70
C ASP A 514 -22.84 26.13 44.74
N GLU A 515 -22.24 26.98 45.60
CA GLU A 515 -22.96 27.94 46.43
C GLU A 515 -23.69 28.95 45.52
N ARG A 516 -24.91 28.60 45.11
CA ARG A 516 -25.93 29.59 44.73
C ARG A 516 -26.55 30.19 46.00
N GLY A 517 -25.85 31.16 46.59
CA GLY A 517 -26.43 32.16 47.48
C GLY A 517 -26.70 33.45 46.69
N GLY A 518 -27.94 33.93 46.71
CA GLY A 518 -28.35 35.16 46.03
C GLY A 518 -27.94 36.44 46.77
N ASP A 519 -27.82 37.51 45.98
CA ASP A 519 -28.52 38.80 46.16
C ASP A 519 -28.56 39.53 44.80
#